data_AF-A0A941PPQ2-F1
#
_entry.id   AF-A0A941PPQ2-F1
#
_cell.length_a   1.000
_cell.length_b   1.000
_cell.length_c   1.000
_cell.angle_alpha   90.00
_cell.angle_beta   90.00
_cell.angle_gamma   90.00
#
_symmetry.space_group_name_H-M   'P 1'
#
loop_
_entity.id
_entity.type
_entity.pdbx_description
1 polymer ?
#
loop_
_entity_poly.entity_id
_entity_poly.type
_entity_poly.pdbx_seq_one_letter_code
_entity_poly.pdbx_strand_id
1 'polypeptide(L)'
;MINLPTLEQLAAQLAAGTRTAEDLLEAALARAHDAAGEGARVFTHVAIERARAAARASDLLRATGIVRSPLEGIPVSIKDLFDVAGEVTTAGSAVLRGAAPATRNAPVVQRLIAAGAVIIGRTNLSEFAFSGLGLNPHWGTPANPWDRATRRIPGGSS
;
A
#
# COMPACT_ATOMS: atom_id res chain seq x y z
N MET A 1 5.76 2.21 -21.04
CA MET A 1 5.13 1.50 -19.92
C MET A 1 6.22 0.96 -19.03
N ILE A 2 6.13 1.18 -17.71
CA ILE A 2 7.05 0.55 -16.76
C ILE A 2 6.63 -0.92 -16.65
N ASN A 3 7.51 -1.85 -16.99
CA ASN A 3 7.26 -3.28 -16.80
C ASN A 3 7.58 -3.63 -15.34
N LEU A 4 6.56 -3.68 -14.49
CA LEU A 4 6.71 -4.09 -13.09
C LEU A 4 6.54 -5.60 -12.98
N PRO A 5 7.30 -6.28 -12.10
CA PRO A 5 7.13 -7.71 -11.88
C PRO A 5 5.75 -8.03 -11.31
N THR A 6 5.22 -9.21 -11.68
CA THR A 6 3.98 -9.75 -11.10
C THR A 6 4.21 -10.25 -9.68
N LEU A 7 3.14 -10.50 -8.93
CA LEU A 7 3.22 -11.11 -7.58
C LEU A 7 3.95 -12.46 -7.61
N GLU A 8 3.69 -13.28 -8.63
CA GLU A 8 4.34 -14.58 -8.82
C GLU A 8 5.84 -14.42 -9.05
N GLN A 9 6.24 -13.45 -9.88
CA GLN A 9 7.65 -13.15 -10.13
C GLN A 9 8.36 -12.64 -8.87
N LEU A 10 7.71 -11.77 -8.09
CA LEU A 10 8.23 -11.30 -6.82
C LEU A 10 8.39 -12.44 -5.81
N ALA A 11 7.39 -13.32 -5.69
CA ALA A 11 7.45 -14.49 -4.83
C ALA A 11 8.60 -15.44 -5.22
N ALA A 12 8.80 -15.66 -6.52
CA ALA A 12 9.91 -16.45 -7.04
C ALA A 12 11.27 -15.81 -6.75
N GLN A 13 11.39 -14.48 -6.89
CA GLN A 13 12.62 -13.75 -6.57
C GLN A 13 12.99 -13.85 -5.09
N LEU A 14 12.01 -13.75 -4.19
CA LEU A 14 12.17 -13.95 -2.75
C LEU A 14 12.56 -15.40 -2.43
N ALA A 15 11.92 -16.38 -3.05
CA ALA A 15 12.23 -17.80 -2.85
C ALA A 15 13.64 -18.15 -3.34
N ALA A 16 14.09 -17.55 -4.45
CA ALA A 16 15.44 -17.72 -4.99
C ALA A 16 16.50 -16.88 -4.24
N GLY A 17 16.11 -16.02 -3.29
CA GLY A 17 17.03 -15.13 -2.58
C GLY A 17 17.67 -14.04 -3.45
N THR A 18 17.13 -13.80 -4.65
CA THR A 18 17.62 -12.75 -5.57
C THR A 18 17.13 -11.35 -5.19
N ARG A 19 16.12 -11.28 -4.32
CA ARG A 19 15.60 -10.08 -3.65
C ARG A 19 15.23 -10.46 -2.23
N THR A 20 15.31 -9.49 -1.33
CA THR A 20 14.73 -9.57 0.03
C THR A 20 13.40 -8.83 0.10
N ALA A 21 12.59 -9.07 1.13
CA ALA A 21 11.37 -8.30 1.38
C ALA A 21 11.71 -6.83 1.64
N GLU A 22 12.83 -6.54 2.32
CA GLU A 22 13.35 -5.18 2.47
C GLU A 22 13.67 -4.53 1.11
N ASP A 23 14.33 -5.23 0.18
CA ASP A 23 14.61 -4.70 -1.16
C ASP A 23 13.33 -4.32 -1.90
N LEU A 24 12.31 -5.20 -1.84
CA LEU A 24 11.03 -4.97 -2.50
C LEU A 24 10.31 -3.77 -1.89
N LEU A 25 10.33 -3.66 -0.56
CA LEU A 25 9.74 -2.55 0.17
C LEU A 25 10.41 -1.23 -0.18
N GLU A 26 11.75 -1.14 -0.09
CA GLU A 26 12.47 0.11 -0.37
C GLU A 26 12.27 0.54 -1.82
N ALA A 27 12.22 -0.40 -2.77
CA ALA A 27 11.88 -0.08 -4.16
C ALA A 27 10.44 0.48 -4.31
N ALA A 28 9.48 -0.03 -3.53
CA ALA A 28 8.11 0.51 -3.52
C ALA A 28 8.04 1.88 -2.86
N LEU A 29 8.72 2.08 -1.72
CA LEU A 29 8.79 3.35 -1.01
C LEU A 29 9.49 4.43 -1.85
N ALA A 30 10.56 4.09 -2.57
CA ALA A 30 11.23 5.00 -3.48
C ALA A 30 10.27 5.53 -4.56
N ARG A 31 9.44 4.66 -5.15
CA ARG A 31 8.42 5.07 -6.12
C ARG A 31 7.28 5.87 -5.49
N ALA A 32 6.89 5.55 -4.25
CA ALA A 32 5.86 6.29 -3.53
C ALA A 32 6.29 7.73 -3.19
N HIS A 33 7.60 7.93 -2.96
CA HIS A 33 8.17 9.24 -2.62
C HIS A 33 8.80 9.97 -3.81
N ASP A 34 8.78 9.40 -5.01
CA ASP A 34 9.29 10.07 -6.21
C ASP A 34 8.49 11.35 -6.49
N ALA A 35 9.16 12.50 -6.40
CA ALA A 35 8.57 13.82 -6.63
C ALA A 35 8.10 14.03 -8.07
N ALA A 36 8.65 13.29 -9.04
CA ALA A 36 8.18 13.27 -10.43
C ALA A 36 6.97 12.34 -10.63
N GLY A 37 6.65 11.51 -9.62
CA GLY A 37 5.52 10.60 -9.62
C GLY A 37 4.22 11.21 -9.10
N GLU A 38 3.23 10.34 -8.90
CA GLU A 38 1.92 10.70 -8.35
C GLU A 38 1.73 10.14 -6.92
N GLY A 39 2.78 9.56 -6.32
CA GLY A 39 2.71 8.85 -5.04
C GLY A 39 2.13 9.70 -3.89
N ALA A 40 2.50 10.99 -3.82
CA ALA A 40 1.97 11.95 -2.85
C ALA A 40 0.44 12.17 -2.95
N ARG A 41 -0.19 11.85 -4.10
CA ARG A 41 -1.66 11.90 -4.30
C ARG A 41 -2.31 10.52 -4.24
N VAL A 42 -1.53 9.46 -4.46
CA VAL A 42 -1.98 8.06 -4.37
C VAL A 42 -2.11 7.62 -2.92
N PHE A 43 -1.24 8.06 -2.02
CA PHE A 43 -1.27 7.67 -0.61
C PHE A 43 -1.85 8.76 0.29
N THR A 44 -2.76 8.40 1.19
CA THR A 44 -3.16 9.28 2.31
C THR A 44 -2.20 9.17 3.47
N HIS A 45 -1.55 8.01 3.61
CA HIS A 45 -0.55 7.73 4.64
C HIS A 45 0.43 6.65 4.15
N VAL A 46 1.73 6.82 4.42
CA VAL A 46 2.76 5.81 4.18
C VAL A 46 3.32 5.37 5.54
N ALA A 47 3.19 4.09 5.86
CA ALA A 47 3.50 3.52 7.18
C ALA A 47 4.95 3.01 7.25
N ILE A 48 5.92 3.87 6.97
CA ILE A 48 7.34 3.51 6.70
C ILE A 48 7.92 2.57 7.76
N GLU A 49 7.87 2.96 9.03
CA GLU A 49 8.51 2.20 10.11
C GLU A 49 7.86 0.82 10.32
N ARG A 50 6.52 0.78 10.27
CA ARG A 50 5.76 -0.47 10.38
C ARG A 50 6.03 -1.40 9.20
N ALA A 51 6.06 -0.85 7.99
CA ALA A 51 6.34 -1.61 6.78
C ALA A 51 7.76 -2.20 6.82
N ARG A 52 8.76 -1.40 7.22
CA ARG A 52 10.14 -1.85 7.37
C ARG A 52 10.28 -2.95 8.42
N ALA A 53 9.62 -2.81 9.56
CA ALA A 53 9.59 -3.86 10.58
C ALA A 53 8.97 -5.16 10.05
N ALA A 54 7.89 -5.08 9.28
CA ALA A 54 7.25 -6.25 8.69
C ALA A 54 8.13 -6.93 7.61
N ALA A 55 8.81 -6.14 6.77
CA ALA A 55 9.74 -6.66 5.77
C ALA A 55 10.92 -7.41 6.44
N ARG A 56 11.56 -6.79 7.44
CA ARG A 56 12.61 -7.45 8.24
C ARG A 56 12.15 -8.76 8.87
N ALA A 57 10.95 -8.75 9.45
CA ALA A 57 10.38 -9.95 10.05
C ALA A 57 10.16 -11.07 9.01
N SER A 58 9.68 -10.73 7.81
CA SER A 58 9.58 -11.67 6.69
C SER A 58 10.94 -12.25 6.31
N ASP A 59 11.97 -11.42 6.17
CA ASP A 59 13.31 -11.88 5.79
C ASP A 59 13.92 -12.81 6.85
N LEU A 60 13.74 -12.50 8.14
CA LEU A 60 14.17 -13.37 9.25
C LEU A 60 13.43 -14.72 9.23
N LEU A 61 12.11 -14.73 9.02
CA LEU A 61 11.33 -15.97 8.92
C LEU A 61 11.79 -16.81 7.73
N ARG A 62 11.98 -16.18 6.56
CA ARG A 62 12.45 -16.83 5.33
C ARG A 62 13.84 -17.45 5.52
N ALA A 63 14.75 -16.78 6.22
CA ALA A 63 16.08 -17.32 6.54
C ALA A 63 16.02 -18.62 7.36
N THR A 64 14.92 -18.84 8.11
CA THR A 64 14.66 -20.08 8.86
C THR A 64 13.82 -21.10 8.10
N GLY A 65 13.53 -20.85 6.81
CA GLY A 65 12.70 -21.73 5.97
C GLY A 65 11.18 -21.56 6.17
N ILE A 66 10.75 -20.55 6.93
CA ILE A 66 9.33 -20.28 7.19
C ILE A 66 8.79 -19.30 6.16
N VAL A 67 7.78 -19.73 5.40
CA VAL A 67 7.04 -18.90 4.44
C VAL A 67 5.55 -19.08 4.71
N ARG A 68 4.87 -18.03 5.20
CA ARG A 68 3.45 -18.16 5.62
C ARG A 68 2.49 -18.31 4.44
N SER A 69 2.80 -17.68 3.32
CA SER A 69 1.97 -17.71 2.11
C SER A 69 2.74 -17.22 0.87
N PRO A 70 2.14 -17.30 -0.34
CA PRO A 70 2.70 -16.66 -1.54
C PRO A 70 2.88 -15.13 -1.43
N LEU A 71 2.24 -14.46 -0.46
CA LEU A 71 2.37 -13.01 -0.21
C LEU A 71 3.41 -12.66 0.86
N GLU A 72 4.09 -13.64 1.46
CA GLU A 72 5.12 -13.40 2.48
C GLU A 72 6.19 -12.43 1.95
N GLY A 73 6.33 -11.27 2.61
CA GLY A 73 7.32 -10.25 2.25
C GLY A 73 6.94 -9.36 1.07
N ILE A 74 5.78 -9.55 0.45
CA ILE A 74 5.36 -8.75 -0.72
C ILE A 74 4.75 -7.42 -0.26
N PRO A 75 5.24 -6.27 -0.77
CA PRO A 75 4.64 -4.96 -0.51
C PRO A 75 3.24 -4.83 -1.10
N VAL A 76 2.27 -4.42 -0.30
CA VAL A 76 0.90 -4.12 -0.71
C VAL A 76 0.43 -2.82 -0.08
N SER A 77 -0.50 -2.12 -0.71
CA SER A 77 -1.23 -1.03 -0.08
C SER A 77 -2.67 -1.43 0.20
N ILE A 78 -3.34 -0.67 1.06
CA ILE A 78 -4.75 -0.87 1.38
C ILE A 78 -5.50 0.44 1.13
N LYS A 79 -6.71 0.37 0.59
CA LYS A 79 -7.56 1.56 0.46
C LYS A 79 -7.86 2.12 1.86
N ASP A 80 -7.85 3.45 2.01
CA ASP A 80 -8.11 4.13 3.28
C ASP A 80 -9.58 4.10 3.72
N LEU A 81 -10.19 2.92 3.61
CA LEU A 81 -11.53 2.56 4.05
C LEU A 81 -11.49 1.32 4.98
N PHE A 82 -10.32 0.67 5.07
CA PHE A 82 -10.12 -0.50 5.90
C PHE A 82 -9.37 -0.12 7.18
N ASP A 83 -9.93 -0.53 8.31
CA ASP A 83 -9.28 -0.33 9.60
C ASP A 83 -7.98 -1.12 9.72
N VAL A 84 -6.99 -0.44 10.28
CA VAL A 84 -5.74 -1.01 10.74
C VAL A 84 -5.58 -0.60 12.19
N ALA A 85 -5.40 -1.59 13.08
CA ALA A 85 -5.25 -1.35 14.49
C ALA A 85 -4.11 -0.36 14.76
N GLY A 86 -4.37 0.63 15.61
CA GLY A 86 -3.43 1.69 15.98
C GLY A 86 -3.35 2.86 15.00
N GLU A 87 -4.11 2.85 13.91
CA GLU A 87 -4.12 3.91 12.89
C GLU A 87 -5.50 4.51 12.71
N VAL A 88 -5.55 5.78 12.28
CA VAL A 88 -6.79 6.47 11.91
C VAL A 88 -7.18 6.06 10.48
N THR A 89 -8.44 5.68 10.28
CA THR A 89 -9.03 5.46 8.96
C THR A 89 -9.81 6.71 8.56
N THR A 90 -9.39 7.38 7.48
CA THR A 90 -10.00 8.67 7.12
C THR A 90 -11.16 8.55 6.14
N ALA A 91 -11.32 7.42 5.46
CA ALA A 91 -12.26 7.28 4.34
C ALA A 91 -12.08 8.34 3.24
N GLY A 92 -10.88 8.92 3.12
CA GLY A 92 -10.61 10.04 2.20
C GLY A 92 -11.35 11.31 2.60
N SER A 93 -11.80 11.42 3.85
CA SER A 93 -12.58 12.52 4.38
C SER A 93 -11.77 13.40 5.33
N ALA A 94 -11.89 14.72 5.20
CA ALA A 94 -11.32 15.64 6.17
C ALA A 94 -11.94 15.50 7.57
N VAL A 95 -13.21 15.08 7.68
CA VAL A 95 -13.94 15.02 8.95
C VAL A 95 -13.40 13.93 9.88
N LEU A 96 -12.83 12.87 9.31
CA LEU A 96 -12.30 11.73 10.07
C LEU A 96 -10.80 11.85 10.40
N ARG A 97 -10.11 12.91 9.97
CA ARG A 97 -8.68 13.09 10.24
C ARG A 97 -8.33 13.10 11.74
N GLY A 98 -9.26 13.55 12.59
CA GLY A 98 -9.13 13.58 14.04
C GLY A 98 -9.86 12.44 14.77
N ALA A 99 -10.35 11.43 14.04
CA ALA A 99 -11.02 10.29 14.67
C ALA A 99 -10.04 9.48 15.54
N ALA A 100 -10.58 8.73 16.49
CA ALA A 100 -9.77 7.81 17.28
C ALA A 100 -9.14 6.72 16.38
N PRO A 101 -7.90 6.31 16.63
CA PRO A 101 -7.31 5.16 15.94
C PRO A 101 -8.15 3.90 16.12
N ALA A 102 -8.21 3.06 15.09
CA ALA A 102 -8.96 1.82 15.15
C ALA A 102 -8.36 0.89 16.22
N THR A 103 -9.23 0.23 17.00
CA THR A 103 -8.80 -0.71 18.05
C THR A 103 -8.47 -2.10 17.50
N ARG A 104 -8.92 -2.41 16.27
CA ARG A 104 -8.75 -3.71 15.61
C ARG A 104 -8.54 -3.53 14.11
N ASN A 105 -7.87 -4.50 13.51
CA ASN A 105 -7.77 -4.59 12.06
C ASN A 105 -9.13 -5.00 11.47
N ALA A 106 -9.45 -4.50 10.28
CA ALA A 106 -10.49 -5.09 9.44
C ALA A 106 -10.14 -6.56 9.12
N PRO A 107 -11.11 -7.47 8.94
CA PRO A 107 -10.84 -8.88 8.69
C PRO A 107 -9.90 -9.15 7.50
N VAL A 108 -10.03 -8.37 6.41
CA VAL A 108 -9.15 -8.50 5.24
C VAL A 108 -7.72 -8.05 5.53
N VAL A 109 -7.55 -6.98 6.30
CA VAL A 109 -6.23 -6.49 6.75
C VAL A 109 -5.57 -7.53 7.65
N GLN A 110 -6.34 -8.10 8.59
CA GLN A 110 -5.83 -9.17 9.46
C GLN A 110 -5.35 -10.39 8.66
N ARG A 111 -6.07 -10.77 7.60
CA ARG A 111 -5.68 -11.87 6.71
C ARG A 111 -4.41 -11.56 5.92
N LEU A 112 -4.25 -10.33 5.42
CA LEU A 112 -3.02 -9.91 4.74
C LEU A 112 -1.81 -9.95 5.68
N ILE A 113 -1.96 -9.46 6.91
CA ILE A 113 -0.90 -9.50 7.94
C ILE A 113 -0.55 -10.96 8.28
N ALA A 114 -1.57 -11.82 8.49
CA ALA A 114 -1.35 -13.24 8.77
C ALA A 114 -0.69 -13.98 7.61
N ALA A 115 -0.98 -13.58 6.36
CA ALA A 115 -0.34 -14.09 5.15
C ALA A 115 1.10 -13.58 4.96
N GLY A 116 1.54 -12.60 5.76
CA GLY A 116 2.88 -12.03 5.72
C GLY A 116 3.09 -10.92 4.69
N ALA A 117 2.00 -10.36 4.15
CA ALA A 117 2.09 -9.20 3.27
C ALA A 117 2.64 -7.97 4.04
N VAL A 118 3.47 -7.19 3.38
CA VAL A 118 4.05 -5.95 3.93
C VAL A 118 3.15 -4.78 3.54
N ILE A 119 2.31 -4.31 4.45
CA ILE A 119 1.41 -3.18 4.18
C ILE A 119 2.23 -1.88 4.20
N ILE A 120 2.41 -1.26 3.05
CA ILE A 120 3.22 -0.04 2.88
C ILE A 120 2.49 1.22 3.33
N GLY A 121 1.17 1.22 3.32
CA GLY A 121 0.37 2.39 3.61
C GLY A 121 -1.04 2.34 3.03
N ARG A 122 -1.71 3.48 3.13
CA ARG A 122 -3.12 3.68 2.80
C ARG A 122 -3.26 4.46 1.50
N THR A 123 -4.01 3.92 0.54
CA THR A 123 -4.30 4.59 -0.73
C THR A 123 -5.55 5.45 -0.64
N ASN A 124 -5.48 6.58 -1.34
CA ASN A 124 -6.51 7.59 -1.47
C ASN A 124 -7.75 7.04 -2.21
N LEU A 125 -8.85 7.77 -2.06
CA LEU A 125 -10.17 7.43 -2.56
C LEU A 125 -11.02 8.69 -2.67
N SER A 126 -12.09 8.62 -3.48
CA SER A 126 -13.19 9.58 -3.35
C SER A 126 -13.73 9.53 -1.92
N GLU A 127 -14.02 10.69 -1.33
CA GLU A 127 -14.51 10.80 0.05
C GLU A 127 -15.69 9.84 0.29
N PHE A 128 -15.60 9.06 1.37
CA PHE A 128 -16.56 8.00 1.74
C PHE A 128 -16.86 6.99 0.64
N ALA A 129 -15.91 6.78 -0.26
CA ALA A 129 -16.06 5.94 -1.45
C ALA A 129 -17.18 6.38 -2.40
N PHE A 130 -17.69 7.61 -2.27
CA PHE A 130 -18.92 8.05 -2.93
C PHE A 130 -18.68 8.79 -4.25
N SER A 131 -17.95 8.16 -5.17
CA SER A 131 -17.83 8.60 -6.57
C SER A 131 -17.01 7.60 -7.40
N GLY A 132 -17.39 7.44 -8.66
CA GLY A 132 -16.66 6.69 -9.68
C GLY A 132 -15.47 7.40 -10.32
N LEU A 133 -15.16 8.63 -9.90
CA LEU A 133 -14.19 9.50 -10.60
C LEU A 133 -12.80 9.56 -9.93
N GLY A 134 -12.69 9.18 -8.65
CA GLY A 134 -11.44 9.20 -7.88
C GLY A 134 -11.02 10.60 -7.42
N LEU A 135 -11.93 11.57 -7.51
CA LEU A 135 -11.67 12.93 -7.10
C LEU A 135 -11.63 13.03 -5.58
N ASN A 136 -10.55 13.59 -5.05
CA ASN A 136 -10.44 13.92 -3.63
C ASN A 136 -9.87 15.35 -3.46
N PRO A 137 -10.64 16.30 -2.93
CA PRO A 137 -10.19 17.69 -2.75
C PRO A 137 -9.21 17.86 -1.58
N HIS A 138 -9.11 16.89 -0.67
CA HIS A 138 -8.35 17.01 0.58
C HIS A 138 -6.94 16.41 0.49
N TRP A 139 -6.74 15.39 -0.34
CA TRP A 139 -5.45 14.75 -0.63
C TRP A 139 -5.00 14.95 -2.09
N GLY A 140 -5.83 15.58 -2.91
CA GLY A 140 -5.61 15.71 -4.34
C GLY A 140 -6.01 14.45 -5.11
N THR A 141 -5.93 14.53 -6.43
CA THR A 141 -6.29 13.44 -7.35
C THR A 141 -5.07 13.03 -8.17
N PRO A 142 -4.62 11.77 -8.11
CA PRO A 142 -3.52 11.30 -8.93
C PRO A 142 -3.95 11.26 -10.40
N ALA A 143 -3.05 11.62 -11.31
CA ALA A 143 -3.31 11.49 -12.74
C ALA A 143 -3.27 10.00 -13.18
N ASN A 144 -4.14 9.64 -14.11
CA ASN A 144 -4.20 8.29 -14.67
C ASN A 144 -2.84 7.91 -15.28
N PRO A 145 -2.26 6.74 -14.93
CA PRO A 145 -0.96 6.33 -15.44
C PRO A 145 -0.90 6.14 -16.97
N TRP A 146 -2.05 5.97 -17.64
CA TRP A 146 -2.13 5.86 -19.10
C TRP A 146 -2.11 7.19 -19.85
N ASP A 147 -2.44 8.30 -19.17
CA ASP A 147 -2.44 9.65 -19.75
C ASP A 147 -2.24 10.72 -18.66
N ARG A 148 -1.00 10.82 -18.18
CA ARG A 148 -0.62 11.82 -17.18
C ARG A 148 -0.54 13.23 -17.75
N ALA A 149 -0.20 13.37 -19.03
CA ALA A 149 0.04 14.65 -19.68
C ALA A 149 -1.22 15.54 -19.67
N THR A 150 -2.39 14.93 -19.87
CA THR A 150 -3.67 15.66 -19.82
C THR A 150 -4.35 15.62 -18.44
N ARG A 151 -3.71 14.98 -17.45
CA ARG A 151 -4.24 14.74 -16.10
C ARG A 151 -5.62 14.07 -16.10
N ARG A 152 -5.83 13.04 -16.94
CA ARG A 152 -7.07 12.25 -16.89
C ARG A 152 -7.30 11.71 -15.48
N ILE A 153 -8.56 11.63 -15.10
CA ILE A 153 -8.95 11.01 -13.84
C ILE A 153 -8.56 9.53 -13.80
N PRO A 154 -8.20 8.99 -12.63
CA PRO A 154 -7.79 7.60 -12.49
C PRO A 154 -9.00 6.64 -12.46
N GLY A 155 -10.23 7.16 -12.37
CA GLY A 155 -11.41 6.38 -11.98
C GLY A 155 -11.56 6.36 -10.46
N GLY A 156 -12.61 5.77 -9.94
CA GLY A 156 -12.85 5.72 -8.51
C GLY A 156 -13.98 4.77 -8.10
N SER A 157 -14.21 4.56 -6.81
CA SER A 157 -13.46 5.09 -5.67
C SER A 157 -12.24 4.23 -5.28
N SER A 158 -11.78 3.31 -6.10
CA SER A 158 -10.54 2.55 -5.88
C SER A 158 -9.62 2.69 -7.07
#